data_AF-A0A4E0RPE4-F1
#
_entry.id   AF-A0A4E0RPE4-F1
#
_cell.length_a   1.000
_cell.length_b   1.000
_cell.length_c   1.000
_cell.angle_alpha   90.00
_cell.angle_beta   90.00
_cell.angle_gamma   90.00
#
_symmetry.space_group_name_H-M   'P 1'
#
loop_
_entity.id
_entity.type
_entity.pdbx_description
1 polymer ?
#
loop_
_entity_poly.entity_id
_entity_poly.type
_entity_poly.pdbx_seq_one_letter_code
_entity_poly.pdbx_strand_id
1 'polypeptide(L)'
;MNLLAARLFQHEHPIFCLKYLDRKYYCLSVCTKEEKAAFADTLDRLSQLTWAEISNSHRHGLGYEKIARNSIRATIPTHVKEDVIFICFRFYGKAPVVGYRDNAIFHILWIDRDLTLYQHS
;
A
#
# COMPACT_ATOMS: atom_id res chain seq x y z
N MET A 1 -1.20 -18.09 -5.09
CA MET A 1 -1.83 -18.51 -3.80
C MET A 1 -3.16 -19.22 -4.08
N ASN A 2 -3.45 -20.36 -3.45
CA ASN A 2 -4.75 -21.04 -3.63
C ASN A 2 -5.88 -20.17 -3.04
N LEU A 3 -7.01 -20.05 -3.74
CA LEU A 3 -8.19 -19.25 -3.38
C LEU A 3 -8.70 -19.51 -1.94
N LEU A 4 -8.49 -20.73 -1.43
CA LEU A 4 -8.84 -21.11 -0.06
C LEU A 4 -8.00 -20.38 0.99
N ALA A 5 -6.69 -20.24 0.79
CA ALA A 5 -5.83 -19.50 1.72
C ALA A 5 -6.11 -17.99 1.70
N ALA A 6 -6.40 -17.44 0.51
CA ALA A 6 -6.79 -16.04 0.36
C ALA A 6 -8.07 -15.67 1.14
N ARG A 7 -8.97 -16.64 1.37
CA ARG A 7 -10.20 -16.45 2.16
C ARG A 7 -9.94 -16.42 3.66
N LEU A 8 -8.96 -17.17 4.16
CA LEU A 8 -8.65 -17.23 5.59
C LEU A 8 -8.25 -15.85 6.14
N PHE A 9 -7.47 -15.09 5.36
CA PHE A 9 -6.96 -13.79 5.77
C PHE A 9 -7.92 -12.61 5.52
N GLN A 10 -9.13 -12.85 5.00
CA GLN A 10 -10.08 -11.74 4.76
C GLN A 10 -10.65 -11.15 6.04
N HIS A 11 -10.74 -11.96 7.10
CA HIS A 11 -11.21 -11.53 8.42
C HIS A 11 -10.08 -11.03 9.31
N GLU A 12 -8.84 -11.04 8.82
CA GLU A 12 -7.71 -10.49 9.56
C GLU A 12 -7.54 -9.00 9.29
N HIS A 13 -7.02 -8.31 10.30
CA HIS A 13 -6.61 -6.92 10.23
C HIS A 13 -5.23 -6.80 9.54
N PRO A 14 -4.96 -5.72 8.80
CA PRO A 14 -3.69 -5.54 8.13
C PRO A 14 -2.54 -5.31 9.11
N ILE A 15 -1.40 -5.96 8.86
CA ILE A 15 -0.13 -5.68 9.52
C ILE A 15 0.75 -4.90 8.55
N PHE A 16 1.18 -3.71 8.94
CA PHE A 16 1.99 -2.85 8.07
C PHE A 16 3.49 -3.13 8.22
N CYS A 17 4.14 -3.53 7.14
CA CYS A 17 5.56 -3.86 7.11
C CYS A 17 6.35 -2.82 6.30
N LEU A 18 7.27 -2.12 6.98
CA LEU A 18 8.17 -1.10 6.41
C LEU A 18 9.57 -1.64 6.07
N LYS A 19 9.79 -2.95 6.23
CA LYS A 19 11.11 -3.60 6.04
C LYS A 19 11.72 -3.30 4.67
N TYR A 20 10.88 -3.22 3.64
CA TYR A 20 11.28 -3.05 2.25
C TYR A 20 10.91 -1.68 1.66
N LEU A 21 10.50 -0.73 2.52
CA LEU A 21 10.23 0.64 2.10
C LEU A 21 11.48 1.23 1.44
N ASP A 22 11.32 1.82 0.26
CA ASP A 22 12.35 2.60 -0.41
C ASP A 22 12.98 3.62 0.55
N ARG A 23 14.26 3.91 0.39
CA ARG A 23 14.99 4.81 1.31
C ARG A 23 15.54 6.05 0.62
N LYS A 24 15.23 6.25 -0.66
CA LYS A 24 15.81 7.32 -1.47
C LYS A 24 14.79 8.35 -1.89
N TYR A 25 13.77 7.93 -2.64
CA TYR A 25 12.85 8.83 -3.34
C TYR A 25 11.40 8.67 -2.90
N TYR A 26 10.98 7.45 -2.53
CA TYR A 26 9.59 7.16 -2.17
C TYR A 26 9.50 6.72 -0.71
N CYS A 27 9.95 7.59 0.19
CA CYS A 27 10.24 7.23 1.57
C CYS A 27 9.78 8.28 2.58
N LEU A 28 9.71 7.89 3.86
CA LEU A 28 9.31 8.83 4.92
C LEU A 28 10.28 10.01 5.10
N SER A 29 11.58 9.85 4.83
CA SER A 29 12.54 10.94 5.07
C SER A 29 12.33 12.14 4.16
N VAL A 30 11.74 11.93 2.97
CA VAL A 30 11.39 13.02 2.05
C VAL A 30 10.00 13.61 2.31
N CYS A 31 9.21 13.05 3.21
CA CYS A 31 7.87 13.56 3.56
C CYS A 31 7.95 14.76 4.53
N THR A 32 7.00 15.70 4.41
CA THR A 32 6.79 16.78 5.39
C THR A 32 6.30 16.22 6.73
N LYS A 33 6.19 17.08 7.76
CA LYS A 33 5.67 16.66 9.06
C LYS A 33 4.19 16.26 8.96
N GLU A 34 3.42 17.01 8.19
CA GLU A 34 1.99 16.81 7.97
C GLU A 34 1.74 15.51 7.20
N GLU A 35 2.53 15.23 6.17
CA GLU A 35 2.47 13.98 5.41
C GLU A 35 2.81 12.76 6.28
N LYS A 36 3.79 12.88 7.18
CA LYS A 36 4.14 11.81 8.14
C LYS A 36 3.01 11.56 9.14
N ALA A 37 2.38 12.61 9.65
CA ALA A 37 1.22 12.49 10.54
C ALA A 37 0.06 11.80 9.81
N ALA A 38 -0.27 12.26 8.60
CA ALA A 38 -1.35 11.69 7.79
C ALA A 38 -1.07 10.22 7.40
N PHE A 39 0.20 9.87 7.18
CA PHE A 39 0.62 8.47 6.98
C PHE A 39 0.30 7.62 8.21
N ALA A 40 0.70 8.06 9.41
CA ALA A 40 0.40 7.36 10.65
C ALA A 40 -1.11 7.23 10.90
N ASP A 41 -1.87 8.31 10.75
CA ASP A 41 -3.34 8.31 10.89
C ASP A 41 -4.03 7.38 9.89
N THR A 42 -3.45 7.23 8.70
CA THR A 42 -3.97 6.31 7.68
C THR A 42 -3.71 4.86 8.07
N LEU A 43 -2.50 4.53 8.55
CA LEU A 43 -2.21 3.18 9.01
C LEU A 43 -3.07 2.80 10.22
N ASP A 44 -3.26 3.72 11.17
CA ASP A 44 -4.11 3.50 12.34
C ASP A 44 -5.54 3.16 11.92
N ARG A 45 -6.18 4.01 11.10
CA ARG A 45 -7.55 3.76 10.61
C ARG A 45 -7.68 2.45 9.83
N LEU A 46 -6.73 2.13 8.95
CA LEU A 46 -6.76 0.89 8.20
C LEU A 46 -6.56 -0.33 9.11
N SER A 47 -5.77 -0.21 10.19
CA SER A 47 -5.55 -1.31 11.15
C SER A 47 -6.81 -1.71 11.91
N GLN A 48 -7.79 -0.81 12.02
CA GLN A 48 -9.08 -1.09 12.67
C GLN A 48 -10.06 -1.85 11.77
N LEU A 49 -9.72 -2.08 10.50
CA LEU A 49 -10.56 -2.79 9.54
C LEU A 49 -9.95 -4.14 9.17
N THR A 50 -10.82 -5.09 8.86
CA THR A 50 -10.43 -6.33 8.21
C THR A 50 -10.14 -6.09 6.73
N TRP A 51 -9.36 -6.97 6.12
CA TRP A 51 -9.13 -6.94 4.67
C TRP A 51 -10.42 -7.02 3.85
N ALA A 52 -11.45 -7.74 4.32
CA ALA A 52 -12.76 -7.78 3.70
C ALA A 52 -13.42 -6.39 3.69
N GLU A 53 -13.43 -5.69 4.82
CA GLU A 53 -14.00 -4.34 4.93
C GLU A 53 -13.23 -3.34 4.08
N ILE A 54 -11.90 -3.41 4.07
CA ILE A 54 -11.04 -2.58 3.21
C ILE A 54 -11.37 -2.80 1.74
N SER A 55 -11.46 -4.06 1.29
CA SER A 55 -11.72 -4.37 -0.12
C SER A 55 -13.11 -3.95 -0.61
N ASN A 56 -14.08 -3.85 0.29
CA ASN A 56 -15.43 -3.35 0.00
C ASN A 56 -15.57 -1.84 0.20
N SER A 57 -14.57 -1.17 0.77
CA SER A 57 -14.57 0.28 0.99
C SER A 57 -14.32 1.04 -0.32
N HIS A 58 -14.85 2.26 -0.40
CA HIS A 58 -14.62 3.12 -1.58
C HIS A 58 -13.14 3.48 -1.73
N ARG A 59 -12.60 3.44 -2.95
CA ARG A 59 -11.17 3.71 -3.25
C ARG A 59 -10.67 5.11 -2.89
N HIS A 60 -11.58 6.08 -2.83
CA HIS A 60 -11.28 7.45 -2.39
C HIS A 60 -11.45 7.64 -0.87
N GLY A 61 -11.85 6.59 -0.15
CA GLY A 61 -11.90 6.51 1.31
C GLY A 61 -10.81 5.56 1.82
N LEU A 62 -11.21 4.49 2.51
CA LEU A 62 -10.30 3.48 3.09
C LEU A 62 -10.06 2.27 2.18
N GLY A 63 -10.62 2.25 0.96
CA GLY A 63 -10.34 1.22 -0.05
C GLY A 63 -9.00 1.44 -0.76
N TYR A 64 -8.69 0.55 -1.70
CA TYR A 64 -7.46 0.63 -2.51
C TYR A 64 -7.71 0.48 -4.01
N GLU A 65 -6.74 0.94 -4.79
CA GLU A 65 -6.66 0.69 -6.24
C GLU A 65 -5.61 -0.38 -6.52
N LYS A 66 -5.80 -1.18 -7.58
CA LYS A 66 -4.78 -2.13 -8.06
C LYS A 66 -3.88 -1.41 -9.06
N ILE A 67 -2.58 -1.58 -8.92
CA ILE A 67 -1.56 -0.97 -9.79
C ILE A 67 -0.91 -2.05 -10.64
N ALA A 68 -0.82 -1.81 -11.94
CA ALA A 68 -0.16 -2.73 -12.86
C ALA A 68 1.34 -2.72 -12.60
N ARG A 69 1.95 -3.91 -12.51
CA ARG A 69 3.40 -4.04 -12.26
C ARG A 69 4.24 -3.26 -13.27
N ASN A 70 3.86 -3.30 -14.55
CA ASN A 70 4.55 -2.62 -15.64
C ASN A 70 4.34 -1.09 -15.66
N SER A 71 3.46 -0.52 -14.82
CA SER A 71 3.32 0.94 -14.69
C SER A 71 4.24 1.54 -13.63
N ILE A 72 4.87 0.72 -12.78
CA ILE A 72 5.80 1.18 -11.74
C ILE A 72 7.10 1.63 -12.40
N ARG A 73 7.47 2.89 -12.20
CA ARG A 73 8.70 3.49 -12.75
C ARG A 73 9.93 3.26 -11.86
N ALA A 74 9.72 2.96 -10.59
CA ALA A 74 10.79 2.63 -9.65
C ALA A 74 11.30 1.20 -9.84
N THR A 75 12.53 0.93 -9.39
CA THR A 75 13.04 -0.44 -9.31
C THR A 75 12.18 -1.27 -8.36
N ILE A 76 11.63 -2.38 -8.85
CA ILE A 76 10.89 -3.33 -8.02
C ILE A 76 11.90 -4.21 -7.26
N PRO A 77 11.78 -4.34 -5.93
CA PRO A 77 12.71 -5.18 -5.17
C PRO A 77 12.68 -6.64 -5.63
N THR A 78 13.85 -7.27 -5.73
CA THR A 78 14.03 -8.62 -6.33
C THR A 78 13.30 -9.74 -5.59
N HIS A 79 12.96 -9.55 -4.31
CA HIS A 79 12.19 -10.53 -3.54
C HIS A 79 10.69 -10.55 -3.90
N VAL A 80 10.21 -9.54 -4.63
CA VAL A 80 8.82 -9.38 -5.00
C VAL A 80 8.53 -10.24 -6.23
N LYS A 81 7.71 -11.28 -6.05
CA LYS A 81 7.35 -12.24 -7.11
C LYS A 81 6.60 -11.55 -8.26
N GLU A 82 6.66 -12.15 -9.45
CA GLU A 82 6.01 -11.60 -10.65
C GLU A 82 4.48 -11.62 -10.58
N ASP A 83 3.91 -12.56 -9.83
CA ASP A 83 2.45 -12.75 -9.71
C ASP A 83 1.79 -11.88 -8.63
N VAL A 84 2.55 -11.03 -7.92
CA VAL A 84 1.96 -10.14 -6.94
C VAL A 84 1.15 -9.02 -7.60
N ILE A 85 0.04 -8.67 -6.96
CA ILE A 85 -0.76 -7.50 -7.32
C ILE A 85 -0.36 -6.36 -6.38
N PHE A 86 0.13 -5.27 -6.95
CA PHE A 86 0.35 -4.05 -6.18
C PHE A 86 -0.98 -3.36 -5.89
N ILE A 87 -1.10 -2.83 -4.68
CA ILE A 87 -2.25 -2.04 -4.26
C ILE A 87 -1.78 -0.71 -3.68
N CYS A 88 -2.62 0.32 -3.78
CA CYS A 88 -2.33 1.62 -3.22
C CYS A 88 -3.46 2.17 -2.33
N PHE A 89 -3.07 2.81 -1.23
CA PHE A 89 -3.96 3.55 -0.35
C PHE A 89 -3.61 5.03 -0.41
N ARG A 90 -4.59 5.91 -0.47
CA ARG A 90 -4.35 7.36 -0.33
C ARG A 90 -4.07 7.67 1.14
N PHE A 91 -2.97 8.37 1.42
CA PHE A 91 -2.61 8.72 2.81
C PHE A 91 -2.62 10.22 3.06
N TYR A 92 -2.40 11.05 2.04
CA TYR A 92 -2.40 12.51 2.15
C TYR A 92 -2.90 13.16 0.87
N GLY A 93 -4.11 13.73 0.89
CA GLY A 93 -4.77 14.23 -0.33
C GLY A 93 -4.90 13.12 -1.39
N LYS A 94 -4.20 13.27 -2.51
CA LYS A 94 -4.09 12.23 -3.56
C LYS A 94 -2.84 11.37 -3.45
N ALA A 95 -1.88 11.68 -2.58
CA ALA A 95 -0.64 10.93 -2.48
C ALA A 95 -0.91 9.50 -1.99
N PRO A 96 -0.43 8.45 -2.70
CA PRO A 96 -0.58 7.09 -2.25
C PRO A 96 0.65 6.52 -1.52
N VAL A 97 0.37 5.56 -0.64
CA VAL A 97 1.32 4.52 -0.25
C VAL A 97 1.05 3.29 -1.11
N VAL A 98 2.10 2.70 -1.68
CA VAL A 98 2.03 1.57 -2.62
C VAL A 98 2.82 0.39 -2.08
N GLY A 99 2.25 -0.80 -2.21
CA GLY A 99 2.82 -2.03 -1.69
C GLY A 99 2.13 -3.27 -2.24
N TYR A 100 2.40 -4.42 -1.64
CA TYR A 100 1.70 -5.66 -1.93
C TYR A 100 1.26 -6.35 -0.64
N ARG A 101 0.19 -7.14 -0.76
CA ARG A 101 -0.36 -7.93 0.34
C ARG A 101 0.19 -9.35 0.26
N ASP A 102 0.70 -9.85 1.38
CA ASP A 102 0.98 -11.27 1.60
C ASP A 102 0.24 -11.70 2.88
N ASN A 103 -0.86 -12.45 2.70
CA ASN A 103 -1.78 -12.82 3.78
C ASN A 103 -2.30 -11.59 4.57
N ALA A 104 -2.02 -11.49 5.87
CA ALA A 104 -2.38 -10.34 6.69
C ALA A 104 -1.47 -9.12 6.45
N ILE A 105 -0.25 -9.33 5.95
CA ILE A 105 0.80 -8.33 5.94
C ILE A 105 0.69 -7.49 4.68
N PHE A 106 0.64 -6.17 4.85
CA PHE A 106 0.85 -5.21 3.78
C PHE A 106 2.31 -4.74 3.79
N HIS A 107 3.08 -5.21 2.82
CA HIS A 107 4.45 -4.78 2.60
C HIS A 107 4.45 -3.45 1.85
N ILE A 108 4.71 -2.37 2.58
CA ILE A 108 4.84 -1.03 2.01
C ILE A 108 6.20 -0.93 1.31
N LEU A 109 6.17 -0.58 0.02
CA LEU A 109 7.37 -0.44 -0.80
C LEU A 109 7.67 1.02 -1.12
N TRP A 110 6.65 1.84 -1.36
CA TRP A 110 6.81 3.22 -1.82
C TRP A 110 5.79 4.15 -1.17
N ILE A 111 6.23 5.33 -0.77
CA ILE A 111 5.38 6.47 -0.40
C ILE A 111 5.52 7.52 -1.51
N ASP A 112 4.51 7.62 -2.37
CA ASP A 112 4.53 8.43 -3.59
C ASP A 112 3.94 9.82 -3.34
N ARG A 113 4.62 10.61 -2.49
CA ARG A 113 4.17 11.96 -2.10
C ARG A 113 3.98 12.92 -3.29
N ASP A 114 4.78 12.76 -4.34
CA ASP A 114 4.84 13.69 -5.46
C ASP A 114 4.11 13.17 -6.72
N LEU A 115 3.40 12.05 -6.62
CA LEU A 115 2.62 11.44 -7.71
C LEU A 115 3.47 11.10 -8.96
N THR A 116 4.68 10.57 -8.74
CA THR A 116 5.64 10.28 -9.81
C THR A 116 5.90 8.79 -10.02
N LEU A 117 5.54 7.92 -9.07
CA LEU A 117 5.83 6.48 -9.10
C LEU A 117 5.21 5.77 -10.30
N TYR A 118 4.02 6.19 -10.71
CA TYR A 118 3.28 5.70 -11.87
C TYR A 118 2.42 6.83 -12.46
N GLN A 119 1.73 6.59 -13.58
CA GLN A 119 0.80 7.57 -14.13
C GLN A 119 -0.49 7.62 -13.31
N HIS A 120 -0.74 8.75 -12.65
CA HIS A 120 -1.98 9.01 -11.94
C HIS A 120 -3.06 9.50 -12.91
N SER A 121 -4.29 9.01 -12.73
CA SER A 121 -5.49 9.46 -13.45
C SER A 121 -6.31 10.45 -12.64
#